data_AF-A0A914JGR6-F1
#
_entry.id   AF-A0A914JGR6-F1
#
_cell.length_a   1.000
_cell.length_b   1.000
_cell.length_c   1.000
_cell.angle_alpha   90.00
_cell.angle_beta   90.00
_cell.angle_gamma   90.00
#
_symmetry.space_group_name_H-M   'P 1'
#
loop_
_entity.id
_entity.type
_entity.pdbx_description
1 polymer ?
#
loop_
_entity_poly.entity_id
_entity_poly.type
_entity_poly.pdbx_seq_one_letter_code
_entity_poly.pdbx_strand_id
1 'polypeptide(L)'
;MPDDEMKKVDKKPEIETDFDFSLLVSAKDLENEPKKKRKSKKERQNTFKGRDYKRLIQKVEERNQKIESLEEKDPARAKSLKEEIQWNRIMKRAAGEKVKDNVQLLKKGLKKKEKKKVKTKKTWEGRIAKVEENKNKRQEKRKENILKVKTKKKEKKIQKAKKRGRVVIKF
;
A
#
# COMPACT_ATOMS: atom_id res chain seq x y z
N MET A 1 46.32 9.00 -80.68
CA MET A 1 47.64 8.40 -80.38
C MET A 1 47.77 8.36 -78.85
N PRO A 2 48.28 7.26 -78.29
CA PRO A 2 47.50 6.34 -77.43
C PRO A 2 47.96 6.28 -75.96
N ASP A 3 47.04 5.73 -75.14
CA ASP A 3 47.20 4.78 -74.02
C ASP A 3 48.11 5.11 -72.82
N ASP A 4 47.53 5.17 -71.61
CA ASP A 4 47.59 4.01 -70.70
C ASP A 4 46.66 4.17 -69.48
N GLU A 5 45.78 3.18 -69.30
CA GLU A 5 44.90 3.04 -68.14
C GLU A 5 45.67 2.52 -66.91
N MET A 6 45.52 3.15 -65.74
CA MET A 6 45.72 2.45 -64.47
C MET A 6 44.56 2.68 -63.50
N LYS A 7 43.97 1.54 -63.12
CA LYS A 7 42.81 1.33 -62.26
C LYS A 7 42.95 2.03 -60.90
N LYS A 8 41.98 2.86 -60.55
CA LYS A 8 41.77 3.39 -59.20
C LYS A 8 41.13 2.31 -58.32
N VAL A 9 41.84 1.86 -57.29
CA VAL A 9 41.30 1.02 -56.21
C VAL A 9 41.07 1.94 -55.01
N ASP A 10 39.81 2.22 -54.70
CA ASP A 10 39.40 3.04 -53.56
C ASP A 10 39.66 2.27 -52.25
N LYS A 11 40.72 2.65 -51.51
CA LYS A 11 40.90 2.25 -50.12
C LYS A 11 40.07 3.18 -49.22
N LYS A 12 39.09 2.60 -48.54
CA LYS A 12 38.25 3.24 -47.52
C LYS A 12 39.15 3.72 -46.35
N PRO A 13 39.03 4.97 -45.87
CA PRO A 13 39.81 5.43 -44.71
C PRO A 13 39.26 4.79 -43.43
N GLU A 14 40.10 4.03 -42.74
CA GLU A 14 39.81 3.58 -41.37
C GLU A 14 39.93 4.80 -40.45
N ILE A 15 38.81 5.19 -39.83
CA ILE A 15 38.79 6.26 -38.83
C ILE A 15 39.16 5.61 -37.50
N GLU A 16 40.39 5.83 -37.04
CA GLU A 16 40.78 5.54 -35.66
C GLU A 16 40.02 6.51 -34.75
N THR A 17 39.04 6.01 -34.02
CA THR A 17 38.34 6.78 -32.98
C THR A 17 39.10 6.63 -31.67
N ASP A 18 39.95 7.61 -31.35
CA ASP A 18 40.55 7.80 -30.02
C ASP A 18 39.49 8.27 -29.01
N PHE A 19 38.48 7.43 -28.77
CA PHE A 19 37.50 7.65 -27.72
C PHE A 19 37.93 6.81 -26.50
N ASP A 20 38.68 7.44 -25.60
CA ASP A 20 39.08 6.85 -24.32
C ASP A 20 37.87 6.68 -23.41
N PHE A 21 37.23 5.52 -23.49
CA PHE A 21 36.16 5.10 -22.59
C PHE A 21 36.60 4.95 -21.12
N SER A 22 37.89 5.15 -20.80
CA SER A 22 38.38 5.22 -19.41
C SER A 22 37.80 6.42 -18.65
N LEU A 23 37.37 7.46 -19.37
CA LEU A 23 36.69 8.63 -18.82
C LEU A 23 35.16 8.45 -18.74
N LEU A 24 34.63 7.35 -19.28
CA LEU A 24 33.24 6.97 -19.11
C LEU A 24 33.07 6.38 -17.70
N VAL A 25 32.67 7.23 -16.75
CA VAL A 25 32.33 6.83 -15.37
C VAL A 25 31.47 5.56 -15.44
N SER A 26 32.04 4.44 -14.99
CA SER A 26 31.35 3.16 -15.01
C SER A 26 30.16 3.27 -14.05
N ALA A 27 29.01 2.69 -14.41
CA ALA A 27 27.85 2.65 -13.51
C ALA A 27 28.18 2.06 -12.12
N LYS A 28 29.26 1.27 -12.02
CA LYS A 28 29.82 0.75 -10.77
C LYS A 28 30.45 1.82 -9.88
N ASP A 29 31.03 2.89 -10.44
CA ASP A 29 31.63 3.98 -9.67
C ASP A 29 30.55 4.88 -9.05
N LEU A 30 29.38 4.98 -9.70
CA LEU A 30 28.17 5.64 -9.19
C LEU A 30 27.51 4.87 -8.02
N GLU A 31 27.82 3.58 -7.84
CA GLU A 31 27.30 2.78 -6.71
C GLU A 31 28.07 2.97 -5.40
N ASN A 32 29.23 3.64 -5.44
CA ASN A 32 30.09 3.92 -4.27
C ASN A 32 29.69 5.20 -3.50
N GLU A 33 28.56 5.81 -3.81
CA GLU A 33 27.90 6.76 -2.90
C GLU A 33 27.37 5.97 -1.67
N PRO A 34 27.73 6.34 -0.42
CA PRO A 34 27.26 5.62 0.75
C PRO A 34 25.73 5.67 0.81
N LYS A 35 25.07 4.55 0.48
CA LYS A 35 23.61 4.41 0.56
C LYS A 35 23.16 4.88 1.95
N LYS A 36 22.36 5.95 2.00
CA LYS A 36 21.87 6.56 3.26
C LYS A 36 21.38 5.46 4.20
N LYS A 37 22.10 5.25 5.32
CA LYS A 37 21.78 4.21 6.31
C LYS A 37 20.31 4.35 6.73
N ARG A 38 19.59 3.23 6.79
CA ARG A 38 18.18 3.21 7.23
C ARG A 38 18.13 3.73 8.66
N LYS A 39 17.54 4.93 8.84
CA LYS A 39 17.31 5.52 10.16
C LYS A 39 16.71 4.51 11.14
N SER A 40 17.18 4.52 12.38
CA SER A 40 16.66 3.66 13.44
C SER A 40 15.17 3.93 13.70
N LYS A 41 14.46 3.00 14.35
CA LYS A 41 13.04 3.17 14.68
C LYS A 41 12.83 4.44 15.52
N LYS A 42 13.71 4.71 16.48
CA LYS A 42 13.69 5.89 17.36
C LYS A 42 13.92 7.19 16.59
N GLU A 43 14.86 7.22 15.64
CA GLU A 43 15.10 8.40 14.79
C GLU A 43 13.90 8.72 13.90
N ARG A 44 13.29 7.72 13.27
CA ARG A 44 12.08 7.93 12.44
C ARG A 44 10.94 8.50 13.27
N GLN A 45 10.78 7.94 14.46
CA GLN A 45 9.82 8.32 15.47
C GLN A 45 10.02 9.76 15.97
N ASN A 46 11.27 10.22 16.08
CA ASN A 46 11.60 11.57 16.53
C ASN A 46 11.42 12.65 15.45
N THR A 47 10.98 12.31 14.24
CA THR A 47 10.69 13.30 13.18
C THR A 47 9.20 13.61 13.09
N PHE A 48 8.84 14.81 12.62
CA PHE A 48 7.47 15.19 12.29
C PHE A 48 7.04 14.64 10.91
N LYS A 49 7.35 13.35 10.69
CA LYS A 49 7.11 12.63 9.45
C LYS A 49 6.30 11.37 9.73
N GLY A 50 5.73 10.79 8.68
CA GLY A 50 5.02 9.52 8.74
C GLY A 50 3.49 9.66 8.84
N ARG A 51 2.85 8.57 9.29
CA ARG A 51 1.38 8.39 9.30
C ARG A 51 0.84 7.98 10.68
N ASP A 52 1.63 8.21 11.72
CA ASP A 52 1.27 7.94 13.11
C ASP A 52 0.69 9.20 13.74
N TYR A 53 -0.55 9.50 13.33
CA TYR A 53 -1.23 10.74 13.69
C TYR A 53 -1.38 10.97 15.19
N LYS A 54 -1.59 9.90 16.00
CA LYS A 54 -1.67 10.02 17.47
C LYS A 54 -0.37 10.56 18.07
N ARG A 55 0.76 9.97 17.68
CA ARG A 55 2.09 10.39 18.13
C ARG A 55 2.41 11.81 17.66
N LEU A 56 2.08 12.13 16.40
CA LEU A 56 2.31 13.47 15.86
C LEU A 56 1.50 14.53 16.64
N ILE A 57 0.26 14.22 17.02
CA ILE A 57 -0.57 15.11 17.85
C ILE A 57 0.10 15.34 19.21
N GLN A 58 0.43 14.26 19.92
CA GLN A 58 1.11 14.33 21.22
C GLN A 58 2.38 15.18 21.14
N LYS A 59 3.18 15.02 20.07
CA LYS A 59 4.41 15.78 19.91
C LYS A 59 4.19 17.27 19.65
N VAL A 60 3.10 17.64 18.99
CA VAL A 60 2.72 19.06 18.84
C VAL A 60 2.28 19.60 20.19
N GLU A 61 1.48 18.84 20.94
CA GLU A 61 0.99 19.22 22.28
C GLU A 61 2.16 19.41 23.26
N GLU A 62 3.09 18.45 23.34
CA GLU A 62 4.30 18.56 24.16
C GLU A 62 5.16 19.77 23.77
N ARG A 63 5.24 20.10 22.48
CA ARG A 63 5.97 21.30 22.03
C ARG A 63 5.27 22.57 22.50
N ASN A 64 3.96 22.65 22.36
CA ASN A 64 3.19 23.82 22.79
C ASN A 64 3.27 24.01 24.30
N GLN A 65 3.13 22.94 25.09
CA GLN A 65 3.30 22.98 26.54
C GLN A 65 4.69 23.48 26.97
N LYS A 66 5.75 23.06 26.27
CA LYS A 66 7.11 23.57 26.53
C LYS A 66 7.24 25.05 26.24
N ILE A 67 6.56 25.54 25.20
CA ILE A 67 6.56 26.96 24.88
C ILE A 67 5.76 27.74 25.92
N GLU A 68 4.56 27.29 26.28
CA GLU A 68 3.71 27.91 27.30
C GLU A 68 4.42 27.99 28.67
N SER A 69 5.03 26.90 29.13
CA SER A 69 5.80 26.88 30.38
C SER A 69 7.07 27.74 30.36
N LEU A 70 7.60 28.06 29.18
CA LEU A 70 8.69 29.03 29.03
C LEU A 70 8.18 30.46 28.95
N GLU A 71 6.98 30.70 28.42
CA GLU A 71 6.34 32.03 28.43
C GLU A 71 6.04 32.50 29.84
N GLU A 72 5.61 31.59 30.72
CA GLU A 72 5.35 31.88 32.14
C GLU A 72 6.61 32.27 32.91
N LYS A 73 7.77 31.73 32.54
CA LYS A 73 9.06 31.98 33.21
C LYS A 73 9.81 33.15 32.58
N ASP A 74 10.02 33.11 31.27
CA ASP A 74 10.88 34.00 30.49
C ASP A 74 10.24 34.34 29.12
N PRO A 75 9.44 35.41 29.01
CA PRO A 75 8.73 35.74 27.78
C PRO A 75 9.66 36.08 26.61
N ALA A 76 10.84 36.64 26.88
CA ALA A 76 11.84 36.95 25.85
C ALA A 76 12.40 35.68 25.19
N ARG A 77 12.78 34.68 26.01
CA ARG A 77 13.31 33.40 25.51
C ARG A 77 12.25 32.62 24.73
N ALA A 78 10.99 32.68 25.17
CA ALA A 78 9.90 32.03 24.46
C ALA A 78 9.65 32.62 23.07
N LYS A 79 9.74 33.95 22.91
CA LYS A 79 9.64 34.61 21.60
C LYS A 79 10.76 34.17 20.66
N SER A 80 12.01 34.20 21.12
CA SER A 80 13.15 33.75 20.31
C SER A 80 13.03 32.28 19.90
N LEU A 81 12.57 31.40 20.81
CA LEU A 81 12.32 29.99 20.47
C LEU A 81 11.19 29.81 19.45
N LYS A 82 10.10 30.59 19.56
CA LYS A 82 9.01 30.57 18.56
C LYS A 82 9.54 30.96 17.18
N GLU A 83 10.33 32.03 17.10
CA GLU A 83 10.96 32.50 15.86
C GLU A 83 11.91 31.46 15.28
N GLU A 84 12.78 30.86 16.11
CA GLU A 84 13.71 29.81 15.68
C GLU A 84 12.97 28.60 15.11
N ILE A 85 11.87 28.17 15.75
CA ILE A 85 11.03 27.07 15.27
C ILE A 85 10.37 27.44 13.94
N GLN A 86 9.91 28.68 13.77
CA GLN A 86 9.31 29.16 12.54
C GLN A 86 10.32 29.17 11.38
N TRP A 87 11.51 29.73 11.59
CA TRP A 87 12.58 29.74 10.60
C TRP A 87 13.03 28.33 10.24
N ASN A 88 13.26 27.47 11.23
CA ASN A 88 13.58 26.06 11.02
C ASN A 88 12.50 25.33 10.21
N ARG A 89 11.22 25.65 10.43
CA ARG A 89 10.10 25.08 9.67
C ARG A 89 10.11 25.56 8.21
N ILE A 90 10.39 26.84 7.97
CA ILE A 90 10.48 27.42 6.63
C ILE A 90 11.65 26.78 5.88
N MET A 91 12.83 26.74 6.48
CA MET A 91 14.04 26.14 5.89
C MET A 91 13.83 24.67 5.52
N LYS A 92 13.24 23.86 6.42
CA LYS A 92 12.92 22.46 6.13
C LYS A 92 11.94 22.31 4.97
N ARG A 93 10.92 23.17 4.90
CA ARG A 93 9.96 23.15 3.80
C ARG A 93 10.59 23.55 2.46
N ALA A 94 11.45 24.56 2.47
CA ALA A 94 12.21 24.99 1.31
C ALA A 94 13.13 23.86 0.81
N ALA A 95 13.76 23.11 1.71
CA ALA A 95 14.52 21.91 1.40
C ALA A 95 13.67 20.72 0.90
N GLY A 96 12.34 20.88 0.74
CA GLY A 96 11.43 19.84 0.26
C GLY A 96 10.92 18.88 1.34
N GLU A 97 11.21 19.13 2.62
CA GLU A 97 10.78 18.28 3.72
C GLU A 97 9.30 18.51 4.09
N LYS A 98 8.51 17.44 4.07
CA LYS A 98 7.08 17.46 4.48
C LYS A 98 6.93 17.46 6.00
N VAL A 99 6.98 18.64 6.62
CA VAL A 99 6.79 18.86 8.06
C VAL A 99 5.29 18.88 8.43
N LYS A 100 4.83 17.93 9.27
CA LYS A 100 3.42 17.70 9.62
C LYS A 100 3.09 18.10 11.07
N ASP A 101 2.95 19.39 11.31
CA ASP A 101 2.83 19.93 12.68
C ASP A 101 1.46 20.57 12.96
N ASN A 102 0.53 20.55 11.99
CA ASN A 102 -0.79 21.18 12.13
C ASN A 102 -1.81 20.23 12.81
N VAL A 103 -2.22 20.55 14.04
CA VAL A 103 -3.13 19.71 14.86
C VAL A 103 -4.44 19.37 14.16
N GLN A 104 -5.11 20.35 13.55
CA GLN A 104 -6.41 20.12 12.87
C GLN A 104 -6.29 19.10 11.73
N LEU A 105 -5.22 19.17 10.94
CA LEU A 105 -4.97 18.24 9.84
C LEU A 105 -4.60 16.85 10.36
N LEU A 106 -3.86 16.76 11.47
CA LEU A 106 -3.53 15.50 12.11
C LEU A 106 -4.78 14.81 12.67
N LYS A 107 -5.69 15.57 13.33
CA LYS A 107 -6.99 15.08 13.80
C LYS A 107 -7.86 14.58 12.63
N LYS A 108 -7.92 15.33 11.52
CA LYS A 108 -8.60 14.89 10.28
C LYS A 108 -7.98 13.61 9.71
N GLY A 109 -6.65 13.51 9.73
CA GLY A 109 -5.91 12.31 9.31
C GLY A 109 -6.24 11.08 10.16
N LEU A 110 -6.35 11.27 11.47
CA LEU A 110 -6.75 10.22 12.41
C LEU A 110 -8.17 9.71 12.11
N LYS A 111 -9.14 10.61 11.97
CA LYS A 111 -10.53 10.27 11.60
C LYS A 111 -10.60 9.51 10.26
N LYS A 112 -9.81 9.91 9.26
CA LYS A 112 -9.73 9.18 7.97
C LYS A 112 -9.18 7.77 8.15
N LYS A 113 -8.17 7.57 9.00
CA LYS A 113 -7.59 6.26 9.32
C LYS A 113 -8.61 5.35 10.00
N GLU A 114 -9.38 5.89 10.93
CA GLU A 114 -10.47 5.16 11.62
C GLU A 114 -11.59 4.78 10.64
N LYS A 115 -12.08 5.73 9.82
CA LYS A 115 -13.06 5.43 8.76
C LYS A 115 -12.59 4.33 7.82
N LYS A 116 -11.30 4.34 7.44
CA LYS A 116 -10.72 3.28 6.61
C LYS A 116 -10.78 1.92 7.32
N LYS A 117 -10.44 1.86 8.61
CA LYS A 117 -10.51 0.63 9.42
C LYS A 117 -11.94 0.08 9.50
N VAL A 118 -12.92 0.95 9.73
CA VAL A 118 -14.34 0.55 9.78
C VAL A 118 -14.79 -0.01 8.43
N LYS A 119 -14.46 0.67 7.32
CA LYS A 119 -14.77 0.16 5.98
C LYS A 119 -14.13 -1.20 5.73
N THR A 120 -12.85 -1.37 6.06
CA THR A 120 -12.17 -2.66 5.88
C THR A 120 -12.79 -3.76 6.74
N LYS A 121 -13.17 -3.45 7.99
CA LYS A 121 -13.86 -4.39 8.88
C LYS A 121 -15.19 -4.84 8.27
N LYS A 122 -16.04 -3.90 7.87
CA LYS A 122 -17.33 -4.18 7.21
C LYS A 122 -17.17 -5.02 5.94
N THR A 123 -16.17 -4.72 5.10
CA THR A 123 -15.92 -5.53 3.89
C THR A 123 -15.47 -6.95 4.20
N TRP A 124 -14.72 -7.14 5.29
CA TRP A 124 -14.28 -8.46 5.72
C TRP A 124 -15.44 -9.27 6.31
N GLU A 125 -16.26 -8.65 7.16
CA GLU A 125 -17.47 -9.27 7.70
C GLU A 125 -18.43 -9.69 6.58
N GLY A 126 -18.67 -8.82 5.59
CA GLY A 126 -19.49 -9.16 4.42
C GLY A 126 -18.91 -10.30 3.57
N ARG A 127 -17.58 -10.41 3.47
CA ARG A 127 -16.93 -11.55 2.79
C ARG A 127 -17.15 -12.85 3.56
N ILE A 128 -16.99 -12.83 4.88
CA ILE A 128 -17.19 -14.01 5.73
C ILE A 128 -18.65 -14.47 5.64
N ALA A 129 -19.61 -13.55 5.80
CA ALA A 129 -21.04 -13.84 5.70
C ALA A 129 -21.40 -14.44 4.32
N LYS A 130 -20.88 -13.86 3.23
CA LYS A 130 -21.10 -14.39 1.87
C LYS A 130 -20.52 -15.79 1.69
N VAL A 131 -19.36 -16.07 2.27
CA VAL A 131 -18.74 -17.42 2.22
C VAL A 131 -19.61 -18.43 2.97
N GLU A 132 -20.10 -18.06 4.15
CA GLU A 132 -20.97 -18.91 4.96
C GLU A 132 -22.31 -19.17 4.30
N GLU A 133 -22.96 -18.13 3.77
CA GLU A 133 -24.19 -18.24 2.99
C GLU A 133 -24.03 -19.18 1.79
N ASN A 134 -22.93 -19.05 1.04
CA ASN A 134 -22.64 -19.92 -0.10
C ASN A 134 -22.41 -21.38 0.32
N LYS A 135 -21.76 -21.62 1.47
CA LYS A 135 -21.61 -22.97 2.03
C LYS A 135 -22.98 -23.55 2.39
N ASN A 136 -23.82 -22.79 3.09
CA ASN A 136 -25.15 -23.23 3.52
C ASN A 136 -26.05 -23.53 2.31
N LYS A 137 -26.11 -22.62 1.33
CA LYS A 137 -26.85 -22.83 0.06
C LYS A 137 -26.42 -24.10 -0.67
N ARG A 138 -25.12 -24.40 -0.73
CA ARG A 138 -24.61 -25.64 -1.35
C ARG A 138 -25.06 -26.88 -0.56
N GLN A 139 -25.01 -26.82 0.77
CA GLN A 139 -25.43 -27.93 1.62
C GLN A 139 -26.94 -28.16 1.56
N GLU A 140 -27.76 -27.11 1.55
CA GLU A 140 -29.21 -27.18 1.37
C GLU A 140 -29.59 -27.82 0.04
N LYS A 141 -29.00 -27.34 -1.07
CA LYS A 141 -29.19 -27.97 -2.39
C LYS A 141 -28.83 -29.45 -2.40
N ARG A 142 -27.74 -29.84 -1.72
CA ARG A 142 -27.36 -31.24 -1.58
C ARG A 142 -28.40 -32.04 -0.78
N LYS A 143 -28.88 -31.50 0.35
CA LYS A 143 -29.93 -32.14 1.18
C LYS A 143 -31.22 -32.33 0.38
N GLU A 144 -31.68 -31.29 -0.32
CA GLU A 144 -32.87 -31.35 -1.17
C GLU A 144 -32.74 -32.40 -2.28
N ASN A 145 -31.58 -32.45 -2.96
CA ASN A 145 -31.35 -33.43 -4.02
C ASN A 145 -31.35 -34.86 -3.46
N ILE A 146 -30.73 -35.09 -2.30
CA ILE A 146 -30.77 -36.40 -1.61
C ILE A 146 -32.20 -36.78 -1.24
N LEU A 147 -32.98 -35.84 -0.70
CA LEU A 147 -34.39 -36.07 -0.36
C LEU A 147 -35.21 -36.41 -1.61
N LYS A 148 -35.08 -35.65 -2.69
CA LYS A 148 -35.73 -35.92 -3.99
C LYS A 148 -35.38 -37.30 -4.54
N VAL A 149 -34.12 -37.73 -4.43
CA VAL A 149 -33.70 -39.08 -4.85
C VAL A 149 -34.34 -40.15 -3.95
N LYS A 150 -34.39 -39.94 -2.63
CA LYS A 150 -35.02 -40.86 -1.68
C LYS A 150 -36.54 -40.98 -1.92
N THR A 151 -37.27 -39.88 -2.12
CA THR A 151 -38.71 -39.89 -2.40
C THR A 151 -39.01 -40.57 -3.72
N LYS A 152 -38.29 -40.23 -4.80
CA LYS A 152 -38.42 -40.92 -6.11
C LYS A 152 -38.19 -42.42 -6.01
N LYS A 153 -37.21 -42.88 -5.21
CA LYS A 153 -36.97 -44.31 -4.97
C LYS A 153 -38.16 -44.96 -4.25
N LYS A 154 -38.73 -44.31 -3.23
CA LYS A 154 -39.93 -44.79 -2.51
C LYS A 154 -41.15 -44.84 -3.43
N GLU A 155 -41.42 -43.77 -4.17
CA GLU A 155 -42.52 -43.68 -5.15
C GLU A 155 -42.41 -44.78 -6.22
N LYS A 156 -41.22 -45.00 -6.79
CA LYS A 156 -40.98 -46.10 -7.75
C LYS A 156 -41.29 -47.48 -7.13
N LYS A 157 -40.92 -47.71 -5.86
CA LYS A 157 -41.25 -48.96 -5.15
C LYS A 157 -42.77 -49.10 -4.97
N ILE A 158 -43.45 -48.04 -4.53
CA ILE A 158 -44.91 -48.02 -4.35
C ILE A 158 -45.62 -48.26 -5.70
N GLN A 159 -45.22 -47.59 -6.77
CA GLN A 159 -45.78 -47.78 -8.11
C GLN A 159 -45.60 -49.22 -8.61
N LYS A 160 -44.42 -49.82 -8.44
CA LYS A 160 -44.17 -51.23 -8.80
C LYS A 160 -45.06 -52.18 -8.00
N ALA A 161 -45.28 -51.91 -6.71
CA ALA A 161 -46.11 -52.74 -5.86
C ALA A 161 -47.61 -52.59 -6.20
N LYS A 162 -48.07 -51.37 -6.55
CA LYS A 162 -49.42 -51.11 -7.10
C LYS A 162 -49.67 -51.88 -8.39
N LYS A 163 -48.74 -51.83 -9.37
CA LYS A 163 -48.85 -52.59 -10.63
C LYS A 163 -48.94 -54.11 -10.45
N ARG A 164 -48.38 -54.63 -9.35
CA ARG A 164 -48.40 -56.05 -9.00
C ARG A 164 -49.59 -56.44 -8.09
N GLY A 165 -50.51 -55.52 -7.82
CA GLY A 165 -51.66 -55.75 -6.93
C GLY A 165 -51.32 -55.91 -5.44
N ARG A 166 -50.07 -55.62 -5.02
CA ARG A 166 -49.59 -55.83 -3.64
C ARG A 166 -49.80 -54.63 -2.72
N VAL A 167 -50.49 -53.58 -3.19
CA VAL A 167 -50.79 -52.37 -2.42
C VAL A 167 -52.28 -52.14 -2.47
N VAL A 168 -52.95 -52.33 -1.34
CA VAL A 168 -54.38 -52.04 -1.17
C VAL A 168 -54.51 -50.55 -0.84
N ILE A 169 -55.25 -49.82 -1.67
CA ILE A 169 -55.70 -48.47 -1.32
C ILE A 169 -56.85 -48.69 -0.34
N LYS A 170 -56.57 -48.56 0.95
CA LYS A 170 -57.63 -48.50 1.97
C LYS A 170 -58.10 -47.05 1.98
N PHE A 171 -59.35 -46.83 1.56
CA PHE A 171 -60.04 -45.53 1.65
C PHE A 171 -60.18 -45.09 3.10
#